data_AF-A0A7S0TEP6-F1
#
_entry.id   AF-A0A7S0TEP6-F1
#
_cell.length_a   1.000
_cell.length_b   1.000
_cell.length_c   1.000
_cell.angle_alpha   90.00
_cell.angle_beta   90.00
_cell.angle_gamma   90.00
#
_symmetry.space_group_name_H-M   'P 1'
#
loop_
_entity.id
_entity.type
_entity.pdbx_description
1 polymer ?
#
loop_
_entity_poly.entity_id
_entity_poly.type
_entity_poly.pdbx_seq_one_letter_code
_entity_poly.pdbx_strand_id
1 'polypeptide(L)'
;YAGGRARRAQPYTHFYNTWTDTGGGGEFEGAAPSARVFVRKPQSDFGWDWGPALVPAGLPGPVSIRPQACAIEGLVLRPLVASGAWLVEATASIGEPCDEEARLALRAPDGELCA
;
A
#
# COMPACT_ATOMS: atom_id res chain seq x y z
N TYR A 1 -5.51 -17.97 -54.43
CA TYR A 1 -5.60 -18.51 -53.06
C TYR A 1 -4.23 -18.45 -52.41
N ALA A 2 -3.94 -17.38 -51.67
CA ALA A 2 -2.72 -17.27 -50.86
C ALA A 2 -3.16 -17.09 -49.41
N GLY A 3 -2.95 -18.13 -48.60
CA GLY A 3 -3.36 -18.18 -47.20
C GLY A 3 -2.45 -17.31 -46.34
N GLY A 4 -2.93 -16.10 -46.01
CA GLY A 4 -2.32 -15.28 -44.97
C GLY A 4 -2.64 -15.88 -43.59
N ARG A 5 -1.63 -16.41 -42.90
CA ARG A 5 -1.75 -16.79 -41.48
C ARG A 5 -1.97 -15.51 -40.68
N ALA A 6 -3.20 -15.28 -40.22
CA ALA A 6 -3.53 -14.20 -39.31
C ALA A 6 -2.67 -14.34 -38.05
N ARG A 7 -1.77 -13.37 -37.81
CA ARG A 7 -1.10 -13.24 -36.51
C ARG A 7 -2.21 -12.99 -35.48
N ARG A 8 -2.47 -14.00 -34.64
CA ARG A 8 -3.44 -13.89 -33.56
C ARG A 8 -2.97 -12.74 -32.66
N ALA A 9 -3.70 -11.63 -32.64
CA ALA A 9 -3.44 -10.54 -31.71
C ALA A 9 -3.53 -11.13 -30.30
N GLN A 10 -2.40 -11.27 -29.62
CA GLN A 10 -2.39 -11.69 -28.23
C GLN A 10 -2.91 -10.51 -27.40
N PRO A 11 -3.95 -10.70 -26.57
CA PRO A 11 -4.42 -9.63 -25.70
C PRO A 11 -3.29 -9.24 -24.73
N TYR A 12 -2.98 -7.94 -24.69
CA TYR A 12 -1.92 -7.30 -23.88
C TYR A 12 -2.16 -7.34 -22.35
N THR A 13 -2.86 -8.35 -21.83
CA THR A 13 -3.17 -8.47 -20.39
C THR A 13 -2.49 -9.68 -19.74
N HIS A 14 -1.47 -10.23 -20.39
CA HIS A 14 -0.62 -11.26 -19.80
C HIS A 14 0.60 -10.59 -19.16
N PHE A 15 0.55 -10.39 -17.84
CA PHE A 15 1.73 -10.03 -17.04
C PHE A 15 2.57 -11.30 -16.86
N TYR A 16 3.33 -11.69 -17.87
CA TYR A 16 4.43 -12.62 -17.67
C TYR A 16 5.69 -11.80 -17.40
N ASN A 17 6.50 -12.22 -16.43
CA ASN A 17 7.93 -12.21 -16.68
C ASN A 17 8.11 -13.27 -17.80
N THR A 18 8.01 -12.87 -19.07
CA THR A 18 8.17 -13.81 -20.18
C THR A 18 9.63 -14.24 -20.23
N TRP A 19 9.94 -15.38 -19.64
CA TRP A 19 11.05 -16.18 -20.15
C TRP A 19 10.49 -16.91 -21.37
N THR A 20 10.61 -16.30 -22.55
CA THR A 20 10.22 -16.99 -23.78
C THR A 20 11.26 -18.05 -24.08
N ASP A 21 10.92 -19.29 -23.74
CA ASP A 21 11.66 -20.48 -24.08
C ASP A 21 11.43 -20.85 -25.55
N THR A 22 11.65 -19.89 -26.46
CA THR A 22 11.69 -20.15 -27.90
C THR A 22 13.12 -20.57 -28.23
N GLY A 23 13.29 -21.88 -28.43
CA GLY A 23 14.58 -22.55 -28.56
C GLY A 23 15.64 -21.77 -29.35
N GLY A 24 16.85 -21.74 -28.76
CA GLY A 24 18.06 -21.25 -29.42
C GLY A 24 18.36 -19.77 -29.18
N GLY A 25 18.57 -19.40 -27.92
CA GLY A 25 18.98 -18.04 -27.53
C GLY A 25 17.82 -17.28 -26.90
N GLY A 26 17.69 -17.38 -25.58
CA GLY A 26 16.76 -16.54 -24.82
C GLY A 26 17.25 -15.10 -24.85
N GLU A 27 16.78 -14.31 -25.81
CA GLU A 27 16.91 -12.87 -25.74
C GLU A 27 16.03 -12.39 -24.58
N PHE A 28 16.68 -11.92 -23.52
CA PHE A 28 16.01 -11.30 -22.40
C PHE A 28 15.36 -10.01 -22.92
N GLU A 29 14.06 -10.05 -23.20
CA GLU A 29 13.26 -8.84 -23.42
C GLU A 29 13.03 -8.09 -22.09
N GLY A 30 14.03 -8.06 -21.21
CA GLY A 30 13.96 -7.35 -19.96
C GLY A 30 14.51 -5.94 -20.12
N ALA A 31 13.65 -5.08 -20.62
CA ALA A 31 13.81 -3.63 -20.48
C ALA A 31 12.53 -2.87 -20.82
N ALA A 32 11.53 -3.51 -21.44
CA ALA A 32 10.23 -2.86 -21.60
C ALA A 32 9.58 -2.74 -20.21
N PRO A 33 9.28 -1.52 -19.72
CA PRO A 33 8.58 -1.38 -18.45
C PRO A 33 7.23 -2.09 -18.55
N SER A 34 7.11 -3.23 -17.86
CA SER A 34 5.84 -3.94 -17.69
C SER A 34 4.80 -2.95 -17.17
N ALA A 35 3.55 -3.00 -17.67
CA ALA A 35 2.53 -2.00 -17.34
C ALA A 35 2.28 -1.80 -15.82
N ARG A 36 2.66 -2.79 -14.99
CA ARG A 36 2.63 -2.71 -13.52
C ARG A 36 3.41 -1.55 -12.91
N VAL A 37 4.47 -1.04 -13.56
CA VAL A 37 5.30 0.05 -12.99
C VAL A 37 4.61 1.41 -13.05
N PHE A 38 3.56 1.54 -13.86
CA PHE A 38 2.80 2.79 -14.02
C PHE A 38 1.63 2.90 -13.04
N VAL A 39 1.43 1.92 -12.14
CA VAL A 39 0.36 1.92 -11.14
C VAL A 39 0.92 1.76 -9.73
N ARG A 40 0.41 2.54 -8.76
CA ARG A 40 0.72 2.36 -7.33
C ARG A 40 -0.15 1.23 -6.75
N LYS A 41 0.30 -0.01 -6.92
CA LYS A 41 -0.33 -1.24 -6.41
C LYS A 41 0.76 -2.18 -5.86
N PRO A 42 0.47 -3.04 -4.86
CA PRO A 42 1.44 -4.03 -4.39
C PRO A 42 2.00 -4.84 -5.55
N GLN A 43 3.33 -4.99 -5.61
CA GLN A 43 3.97 -5.70 -6.73
C GLN A 43 3.58 -7.18 -6.78
N SER A 44 3.32 -7.78 -5.61
CA SER A 44 2.88 -9.17 -5.48
C SER A 44 1.57 -9.47 -6.21
N ASP A 45 0.70 -8.47 -6.41
CA ASP A 45 -0.57 -8.65 -7.15
C ASP A 45 -0.32 -9.03 -8.62
N PHE A 46 0.84 -8.66 -9.17
CA PHE A 46 1.23 -9.01 -10.55
C PHE A 46 2.03 -10.31 -10.63
N GLY A 47 2.03 -11.10 -9.55
CA GLY A 47 2.76 -12.35 -9.45
C GLY A 47 4.21 -12.17 -9.05
N TRP A 48 4.76 -13.22 -8.44
CA TRP A 48 6.15 -13.30 -8.01
C TRP A 48 6.65 -14.74 -8.18
N ASP A 49 7.96 -14.99 -8.10
CA ASP A 49 8.51 -16.35 -8.29
C ASP A 49 8.02 -17.37 -7.25
N TRP A 50 7.48 -16.90 -6.12
CA TRP A 50 6.88 -17.71 -5.06
C TRP A 50 5.36 -17.49 -4.86
N GLY A 51 4.66 -16.80 -5.78
CA GLY A 51 3.24 -16.49 -5.60
C GLY A 51 2.49 -16.26 -6.91
N PRO A 52 1.18 -16.59 -6.95
CA PRO A 52 0.38 -16.44 -8.16
C PRO A 52 0.18 -14.97 -8.53
N ALA A 53 -0.06 -14.71 -9.83
CA ALA A 53 -0.52 -13.41 -10.30
C ALA A 53 -2.03 -13.28 -10.05
N LEU A 54 -2.40 -12.55 -9.01
CA LEU A 54 -3.78 -12.20 -8.66
C LEU A 54 -3.89 -10.68 -8.61
N VAL A 55 -4.59 -10.08 -9.57
CA VAL A 55 -4.75 -8.62 -9.67
C VAL A 55 -6.11 -8.22 -9.06
N PRO A 56 -6.26 -8.13 -7.72
CA PRO A 56 -7.56 -7.86 -7.11
C PRO A 56 -8.02 -6.45 -7.45
N ALA A 57 -9.33 -6.32 -7.66
CA ALA A 57 -10.03 -5.06 -7.82
C ALA A 57 -11.21 -5.01 -6.84
N GLY A 58 -11.42 -3.85 -6.22
CA GLY A 58 -12.49 -3.65 -5.25
C GLY A 58 -12.10 -2.66 -4.16
N LEU A 59 -12.94 -2.59 -3.13
CA LEU A 59 -12.73 -1.81 -1.92
C LEU A 59 -12.17 -2.76 -0.85
N PRO A 60 -10.85 -2.80 -0.60
CA PRO A 60 -10.24 -3.79 0.30
C PRO A 60 -10.48 -3.47 1.78
N GLY A 61 -10.99 -2.28 2.10
CA GLY A 61 -11.22 -1.79 3.45
C GLY A 61 -12.67 -1.36 3.68
N PRO A 62 -13.04 -1.14 4.95
CA PRO A 62 -14.39 -0.70 5.31
C PRO A 62 -14.69 0.71 4.75
N VAL A 63 -15.96 0.92 4.40
CA VAL A 63 -16.50 2.23 4.01
C VAL A 63 -17.51 2.67 5.07
N SER A 64 -17.41 3.91 5.53
CA SER A 64 -18.31 4.47 6.55
C SER A 64 -18.60 5.94 6.27
N ILE A 65 -19.79 6.40 6.66
CA ILE A 65 -20.14 7.82 6.72
C ILE A 65 -19.92 8.27 8.16
N ARG A 66 -19.20 9.38 8.34
CA ARG A 66 -18.96 9.99 9.65
C ARG A 66 -19.52 11.41 9.65
N PRO A 67 -20.20 11.87 10.71
CA PRO A 67 -20.54 13.27 10.87
C PRO A 67 -19.27 14.12 10.81
N GLN A 68 -19.30 15.24 10.10
CA GLN A 68 -18.24 16.23 10.24
C GLN A 68 -18.41 16.95 11.58
N ALA A 69 -17.38 16.84 12.41
CA ALA A 69 -17.26 17.51 13.68
C ALA A 69 -15.78 17.87 13.88
N CYS A 70 -15.50 18.70 14.87
CA CYS A 70 -14.12 18.85 15.31
C CYS A 70 -13.58 17.50 15.77
N ALA A 71 -12.50 17.04 15.14
CA ALA A 71 -11.97 15.71 15.38
C ALA A 71 -10.46 15.69 15.27
N ILE A 72 -9.86 14.84 16.11
CA ILE A 72 -8.45 14.45 15.98
C ILE A 72 -8.36 13.48 14.81
N GLU A 73 -7.70 13.91 13.73
CA GLU A 73 -7.49 13.09 12.52
C GLU A 73 -6.24 12.21 12.63
N GLY A 74 -5.30 12.61 13.47
CA GLY A 74 -4.04 11.93 13.65
C GLY A 74 -3.44 12.20 15.02
N LEU A 75 -2.81 11.18 15.56
CA LEU A 75 -1.98 11.26 16.77
C LEU A 75 -0.68 10.53 16.47
N VAL A 76 0.42 11.26 16.55
CA VAL A 76 1.77 10.70 16.40
C VAL A 76 2.44 10.76 17.77
N LEU A 77 2.86 9.60 18.27
CA LEU A 77 3.65 9.49 19.49
C LEU A 77 5.10 9.19 19.10
N ARG A 78 6.03 10.05 19.51
CA ARG A 78 7.46 9.89 19.27
C ARG A 78 8.17 9.63 20.60
N PRO A 79 8.74 8.44 20.83
CA PRO A 79 9.52 8.18 22.02
C PRO A 79 10.85 8.94 21.94
N LEU A 80 11.18 9.62 23.02
CA LEU A 80 12.46 10.27 23.25
C LEU A 80 13.15 9.53 24.40
N VAL A 81 14.30 8.91 24.12
CA VAL A 81 15.06 8.18 25.14
C VAL A 81 15.85 9.19 25.96
N ALA A 82 15.53 9.32 27.25
CA ALA A 82 16.33 10.05 28.21
C ALA A 82 16.94 9.06 29.21
N SER A 83 18.15 9.36 29.72
CA SER A 83 18.82 8.50 30.69
C SER A 83 17.98 8.37 31.97
N GLY A 84 17.35 7.21 32.16
CA GLY A 84 16.55 6.90 33.34
C GLY A 84 15.08 7.36 33.29
N ALA A 85 14.62 7.93 32.17
CA ALA A 85 13.22 8.34 32.00
C ALA A 85 12.73 8.12 30.55
N TRP A 86 11.45 7.79 30.39
CA TRP A 86 10.80 7.75 29.10
C TRP A 86 10.12 9.09 28.83
N LEU A 87 10.59 9.81 27.81
CA LEU A 87 9.91 11.00 27.29
C LEU A 87 9.10 10.59 26.06
N VAL A 88 7.91 11.15 25.90
CA VAL A 88 7.07 10.95 24.71
C VAL A 88 6.60 12.31 24.22
N GLU A 89 6.92 12.62 22.97
CA GLU A 89 6.33 13.76 22.27
C GLU A 89 5.03 13.30 21.59
N ALA A 90 3.92 13.93 21.95
CA ALA A 90 2.61 13.66 21.36
C ALA A 90 2.20 14.83 20.45
N THR A 91 2.02 14.55 19.16
CA THR A 91 1.54 15.53 18.18
C THR A 91 0.17 15.10 17.68
N ALA A 92 -0.85 15.93 17.93
CA ALA A 92 -2.20 15.73 17.41
C ALA A 92 -2.45 16.64 16.20
N SER A 93 -3.06 16.12 15.15
CA SER A 93 -3.57 16.89 14.02
C SER A 93 -5.09 16.99 14.12
N ILE A 94 -5.60 18.22 14.12
CA ILE A 94 -7.03 18.52 14.17
C ILE A 94 -7.47 18.89 12.76
N GLY A 95 -8.55 18.28 12.29
CA GLY A 95 -9.05 18.46 10.92
C GLY A 95 -9.57 19.87 10.67
N GLU A 96 -10.69 20.21 11.30
CA GLU A 96 -11.24 21.57 11.28
C GLU A 96 -10.93 22.29 12.61
N PRO A 97 -10.45 23.55 12.57
CA PRO A 97 -10.24 24.35 13.77
C PRO A 97 -11.54 24.47 14.57
N CYS A 98 -11.44 24.32 15.88
CA CYS A 98 -12.57 24.46 16.78
C CYS A 98 -12.12 24.96 18.15
N ASP A 99 -13.06 25.51 18.91
CA ASP A 99 -12.83 26.03 20.26
C ASP A 99 -13.05 24.95 21.34
N GLU A 100 -12.64 23.71 21.07
CA GLU A 100 -12.73 22.61 22.04
C GLU A 100 -11.39 22.31 22.73
N GLU A 101 -11.47 21.82 23.97
CA GLU A 101 -10.31 21.41 24.76
C GLU A 101 -9.93 19.95 24.43
N ALA A 102 -8.69 19.73 23.99
CA ALA A 102 -8.14 18.39 23.82
C ALA A 102 -7.48 17.90 25.12
N ARG A 103 -7.78 16.66 25.52
CA ARG A 103 -7.16 16.01 26.69
C ARG A 103 -6.33 14.81 26.27
N LEU A 104 -5.11 14.73 26.81
CA LEU A 104 -4.21 13.59 26.65
C LEU A 104 -4.06 12.90 28.01
N ALA A 105 -4.25 11.58 28.03
CA ALA A 105 -4.03 10.75 29.21
C ALA A 105 -3.13 9.57 28.85
N LEU A 106 -2.14 9.29 29.69
CA LEU A 106 -1.26 8.14 29.57
C LEU A 106 -1.72 7.07 30.56
N ARG A 107 -1.83 5.83 30.08
CA ARG A 107 -2.16 4.67 30.90
C ARG A 107 -1.08 3.61 30.81
N ALA A 108 -0.74 3.01 31.92
CA ALA A 108 0.12 1.83 31.98
C ALA A 108 -0.60 0.62 31.37
N PRO A 109 0.13 -0.46 31.01
CA PRO A 109 -0.47 -1.66 30.41
C PRO A 109 -1.54 -2.35 31.28
N ASP A 110 -1.49 -2.14 32.60
CA ASP A 110 -2.51 -2.59 33.56
C ASP A 110 -3.77 -1.72 33.59
N GLY A 111 -3.78 -0.60 32.86
CA GLY A 111 -4.88 0.34 32.74
C GLY A 111 -4.84 1.51 33.73
N GLU A 112 -3.90 1.52 34.68
CA GLU A 112 -3.75 2.61 35.64
C GLU A 112 -3.27 3.89 34.93
N LEU A 113 -3.69 5.05 35.44
CA LEU A 113 -3.25 6.34 34.92
C LEU A 113 -1.82 6.61 35.38
N CYS A 114 -0.93 6.92 34.43
CA CYS A 114 0.41 7.39 34.75
C CYS A 114 0.29 8.83 35.29
N ALA A 115 0.74 9.04 36.53
CA ALA A 115 0.74 10.34 37.20
C ALA A 115 1.88 11.25 36.72
#